data_AF-A0A662D813-F1
#
_entry.id   AF-A0A662D813-F1
#
_cell.length_a   1.000
_cell.length_b   1.000
_cell.length_c   1.000
_cell.angle_alpha   90.00
_cell.angle_beta   90.00
_cell.angle_gamma   90.00
#
_symmetry.space_group_name_H-M   'P 1'
#
loop_
_entity.id
_entity.type
_entity.pdbx_description
1 polymer ?
#
loop_
_entity_poly.entity_id
_entity_poly.type
_entity_poly.pdbx_seq_one_letter_code
_entity_poly.pdbx_strand_id
1 'polypeptide(L)'
;MLDEIIQELRKNLKKAVVKNRAEGLLFSGGLDSAILAYLCPGIKTITVTLDSFGEDLKYARFLARSCRLKHYHRLVTVEEAIDAIPEVIKILKSFDPAIPNDIPVYFGLKFAKDLGIKTVMTGDGSDELFAGYSYMQGIPDLGGYIRRISSSMYFSSNILGDFFNIKIKQPYIDKE
;
A
#
# COMPACT_ATOMS: atom_id res chain seq x y z
N MET A 1 -17.68 -3.04 24.55
CA MET A 1 -16.27 -3.46 24.41
C MET A 1 -15.82 -3.54 22.95
N LEU A 2 -16.27 -4.51 22.12
CA LEU A 2 -15.79 -4.61 20.72
C LEU A 2 -16.21 -3.39 19.87
N ASP A 3 -17.47 -2.95 19.98
CA ASP A 3 -17.95 -1.78 19.23
C ASP A 3 -17.20 -0.50 19.61
N GLU A 4 -16.85 -0.33 20.88
CA GLU A 4 -16.09 0.82 21.37
C GLU A 4 -14.68 0.83 20.76
N ILE A 5 -14.01 -0.32 20.75
CA ILE A 5 -12.70 -0.49 20.12
C ILE A 5 -12.78 -0.18 18.62
N ILE A 6 -13.79 -0.68 17.91
CA ILE A 6 -13.97 -0.41 16.48
C ILE A 6 -14.17 1.09 16.22
N GLN A 7 -14.97 1.77 17.04
CA GLN A 7 -15.19 3.21 16.91
C GLN A 7 -13.92 4.01 17.19
N GLU A 8 -13.15 3.61 18.20
CA GLU A 8 -11.86 4.22 18.51
C GLU A 8 -10.84 4.02 17.39
N LEU A 9 -10.69 2.80 16.88
CA LEU A 9 -9.83 2.49 15.74
C LEU A 9 -10.23 3.29 14.49
N ARG A 10 -11.52 3.35 14.19
CA ARG A 10 -12.04 4.15 13.07
C ARG A 10 -11.71 5.64 13.24
N LYS A 11 -11.87 6.17 14.46
CA LYS A 11 -11.56 7.56 14.78
C LYS A 11 -10.07 7.85 14.62
N ASN A 12 -9.19 6.97 15.13
CA ASN A 12 -7.75 7.15 15.07
C ASN A 12 -7.23 7.02 13.63
N LEU A 13 -7.67 5.99 12.90
CA LEU A 13 -7.31 5.83 11.49
C LEU A 13 -7.78 7.02 10.64
N LYS A 14 -8.99 7.55 10.90
CA LYS A 14 -9.46 8.76 10.20
C LYS A 14 -8.56 9.97 10.45
N LYS A 15 -8.09 10.18 11.69
CA LYS A 15 -7.13 11.24 12.00
C LYS A 15 -5.80 11.02 11.28
N ALA A 16 -5.27 9.80 11.32
CA ALA A 16 -4.04 9.43 10.65
C ALA A 16 -4.13 9.66 9.13
N VAL A 17 -5.25 9.30 8.50
CA VAL A 17 -5.51 9.57 7.06
C VAL A 17 -5.55 11.07 6.76
N VAL A 18 -6.19 11.88 7.61
CA VAL A 18 -6.24 13.34 7.42
C VAL A 18 -4.84 13.96 7.49
N LYS A 19 -4.04 13.55 8.47
CA LYS A 19 -2.65 14.00 8.67
C LYS A 19 -1.70 13.54 7.55
N ASN A 20 -1.96 12.36 7.00
CA ASN A 20 -1.15 11.74 5.95
C ASN A 20 -1.76 11.88 4.55
N ARG A 21 -2.71 12.79 4.37
CA ARG A 21 -3.39 12.99 3.08
C ARG A 21 -2.37 13.23 1.97
N ALA A 22 -2.58 12.53 0.86
CA ALA A 22 -1.72 12.55 -0.32
C ALA A 22 -2.53 12.78 -1.59
N GLU A 23 -1.83 13.07 -2.68
CA GLU A 23 -2.41 13.27 -4.01
C GLU A 23 -2.80 11.95 -4.69
N GLY A 24 -2.06 10.89 -4.41
CA GLY A 24 -2.26 9.54 -4.93
C GLY A 24 -2.32 8.48 -3.84
N LEU A 25 -2.89 7.32 -4.15
CA LEU A 25 -2.90 6.11 -3.33
C LEU A 25 -2.55 4.91 -4.20
N LEU A 26 -1.54 4.13 -3.80
CA LEU A 26 -1.35 2.79 -4.35
C LEU A 26 -2.51 1.91 -3.88
N PHE A 27 -3.30 1.43 -4.84
CA PHE A 27 -4.58 0.82 -4.60
C PHE A 27 -4.60 -0.58 -5.21
N SER A 28 -4.43 -1.62 -4.39
CA SER A 28 -4.50 -3.01 -4.83
C SER A 28 -5.94 -3.50 -4.99
N GLY A 29 -6.92 -2.82 -4.37
CA GLY A 29 -8.28 -3.32 -4.26
C GLY A 29 -8.50 -4.27 -3.08
N GLY A 30 -7.44 -4.57 -2.31
CA GLY A 30 -7.53 -5.24 -1.02
C GLY A 30 -8.15 -4.36 0.07
N LEU A 31 -8.48 -4.97 1.21
CA LEU A 31 -9.20 -4.34 2.31
C LEU A 31 -8.52 -3.05 2.81
N ASP A 32 -7.20 -3.06 2.99
CA ASP A 32 -6.47 -1.96 3.61
C ASP A 32 -6.50 -0.72 2.74
N SER A 33 -6.11 -0.88 1.48
CA SER A 33 -6.15 0.21 0.50
C SER A 33 -7.59 0.70 0.24
N ALA A 34 -8.59 -0.17 0.35
CA ALA A 34 -10.00 0.20 0.23
C ALA A 34 -10.47 1.08 1.39
N ILE A 35 -10.08 0.76 2.63
CA ILE A 35 -10.37 1.59 3.81
C ILE A 35 -9.74 2.97 3.65
N LEU A 36 -8.47 3.04 3.24
CA LEU A 36 -7.78 4.32 3.01
C LEU A 36 -8.46 5.14 1.89
N ALA A 37 -8.83 4.50 0.79
CA ALA A 37 -9.53 5.16 -0.31
C ALA A 37 -10.88 5.73 0.12
N TYR A 38 -11.63 4.98 0.93
CA TYR A 38 -12.92 5.42 1.49
C TYR A 38 -12.75 6.60 2.45
N LEU A 39 -11.75 6.56 3.33
CA LEU A 39 -11.48 7.63 4.30
C LEU A 39 -10.86 8.88 3.66
N CYS A 40 -10.35 8.79 2.43
CA CYS A 40 -9.71 9.89 1.71
C CYS A 40 -10.46 10.23 0.40
N PRO A 41 -11.68 10.80 0.47
CA PRO A 41 -12.46 11.10 -0.72
C PRO A 41 -11.73 12.07 -1.65
N GLY A 42 -11.83 11.81 -2.96
CA GLY A 42 -11.20 12.61 -4.01
C GLY A 42 -9.73 12.27 -4.31
N ILE A 43 -9.16 11.27 -3.63
CA ILE A 43 -7.79 10.80 -3.93
C ILE A 43 -7.72 10.13 -5.31
N LYS A 44 -6.58 10.30 -6.00
CA LYS A 44 -6.28 9.54 -7.22
C LYS A 44 -5.81 8.15 -6.81
N THR A 45 -6.44 7.10 -7.34
CA THR A 45 -6.03 5.72 -7.03
C THR A 45 -5.28 5.12 -8.21
N ILE A 46 -4.23 4.37 -7.93
CA ILE A 46 -3.40 3.69 -8.93
C ILE A 46 -3.39 2.20 -8.62
N THR A 47 -3.96 1.39 -9.52
CA THR A 47 -3.78 -0.07 -9.51
C THR A 47 -2.76 -0.46 -10.55
N VAL A 48 -1.86 -1.36 -10.17
CA VAL A 48 -0.93 -2.03 -11.08
C VAL A 48 -1.33 -3.49 -11.15
N THR A 49 -1.46 -4.05 -12.35
CA THR A 49 -1.71 -5.49 -12.52
C THR A 49 -0.77 -6.08 -13.56
N LEU A 50 -0.42 -7.35 -13.37
CA LEU A 50 0.28 -8.13 -14.38
C LEU A 50 -0.70 -8.60 -15.46
N ASP A 51 -0.32 -8.43 -16.72
CA ASP A 51 -0.87 -9.14 -17.87
C ASP A 51 -1.01 -10.63 -17.49
N SER A 52 -2.19 -11.20 -17.75
CA SER A 52 -2.53 -12.62 -17.55
C SER A 52 -2.99 -13.09 -16.16
N PHE A 53 -2.87 -12.34 -15.06
CA PHE A 53 -3.13 -12.91 -13.70
C PHE A 53 -3.93 -12.04 -12.69
N GLY A 54 -4.50 -10.91 -13.08
CA GLY A 54 -5.10 -9.97 -12.10
C GLY A 54 -6.59 -10.20 -11.78
N GLU A 55 -6.92 -10.98 -10.74
CA GLU A 55 -8.27 -10.93 -10.12
C GLU A 55 -8.51 -9.58 -9.41
N ASP A 56 -7.44 -8.97 -8.90
CA ASP A 56 -7.43 -7.69 -8.19
C ASP A 56 -8.08 -6.56 -8.98
N LEU A 57 -7.93 -6.56 -10.31
CA LEU A 57 -8.48 -5.51 -11.16
C LEU A 57 -10.02 -5.50 -11.14
N LYS A 58 -10.66 -6.66 -10.96
CA LYS A 58 -12.13 -6.73 -10.83
C LYS A 58 -12.59 -6.04 -9.55
N TYR A 59 -11.95 -6.33 -8.43
CA TYR A 59 -12.27 -5.74 -7.13
C TYR A 59 -11.90 -4.27 -7.07
N ALA A 60 -10.72 -3.89 -7.55
CA ALA A 60 -10.28 -2.50 -7.63
C ALA A 60 -11.25 -1.65 -8.48
N ARG A 61 -11.67 -2.13 -9.66
CA ARG A 61 -12.67 -1.41 -10.48
C ARG A 61 -14.04 -1.32 -9.80
N PHE A 62 -14.48 -2.39 -9.14
CA PHE A 62 -15.74 -2.38 -8.40
C PHE A 62 -15.72 -1.33 -7.29
N LEU A 63 -14.69 -1.34 -6.44
CA LEU A 63 -14.51 -0.39 -5.35
C LEU A 63 -14.34 1.04 -5.86
N ALA A 64 -13.55 1.24 -6.92
CA ALA A 64 -13.40 2.56 -7.54
C ALA A 64 -14.73 3.15 -8.00
N ARG A 65 -15.62 2.34 -8.58
CA ARG A 65 -16.97 2.77 -8.97
C ARG A 65 -17.83 3.07 -7.76
N SER A 66 -17.85 2.16 -6.78
CA SER A 66 -18.66 2.30 -5.55
C SER A 66 -18.27 3.52 -4.73
N CYS A 67 -16.98 3.85 -4.66
CA CYS A 67 -16.44 5.00 -3.93
C CYS A 67 -16.26 6.25 -4.80
N ARG A 68 -16.68 6.23 -6.08
CA ARG A 68 -16.54 7.34 -7.06
C ARG A 68 -15.11 7.91 -7.13
N LEU A 69 -14.12 7.02 -7.15
CA LEU A 69 -12.70 7.37 -7.14
C LEU A 69 -12.21 7.75 -8.54
N LYS A 70 -11.26 8.69 -8.60
CA LYS A 70 -10.50 8.94 -9.82
C LYS A 70 -9.45 7.85 -9.96
N HIS A 71 -9.78 6.82 -10.74
CA HIS A 71 -9.02 5.58 -10.80
C HIS A 71 -8.17 5.46 -12.05
N TYR A 72 -6.88 5.17 -11.85
CA TYR A 72 -5.88 4.96 -12.89
C TYR A 72 -5.39 3.52 -12.79
N HIS A 73 -5.22 2.87 -13.94
CA HIS A 73 -4.78 1.49 -14.03
C HIS A 73 -3.56 1.39 -14.94
N ARG A 74 -2.51 0.73 -14.45
CA ARG A 74 -1.30 0.39 -15.19
C ARG A 74 -1.21 -1.12 -15.31
N LEU A 75 -1.51 -1.63 -16.51
CA LEU A 75 -1.27 -3.02 -16.87
C LEU A 75 0.21 -3.18 -17.22
N VAL A 76 0.94 -4.07 -16.55
CA VAL A 76 2.37 -4.37 -16.75
C VAL A 76 2.50 -5.75 -17.38
N THR A 77 3.34 -5.93 -18.40
CA THR A 77 3.57 -7.28 -18.95
C THR A 77 4.54 -8.10 -18.09
N VAL A 78 4.57 -9.43 -18.29
CA VAL A 78 5.53 -10.30 -17.59
C VAL A 78 6.97 -9.89 -17.91
N GLU A 79 7.23 -9.55 -19.16
CA GLU A 79 8.55 -9.11 -19.63
C GLU A 79 8.93 -7.78 -18.98
N GLU A 80 8.02 -6.80 -18.93
CA GLU A 80 8.27 -5.52 -18.23
C GLU A 80 8.61 -5.76 -16.75
N ALA A 81 7.89 -6.68 -16.10
CA ALA A 81 8.14 -7.02 -14.70
C ALA A 81 9.52 -7.66 -14.49
N ILE A 82 9.91 -8.62 -15.34
CA ILE A 82 11.21 -9.29 -15.29
C ILE A 82 12.34 -8.28 -15.55
N ASP A 83 12.20 -7.44 -16.57
CA ASP A 83 13.19 -6.44 -16.96
C ASP A 83 13.39 -5.34 -15.89
N ALA A 84 12.37 -5.12 -15.05
CA ALA A 84 12.47 -4.18 -13.93
C ALA A 84 13.28 -4.71 -12.74
N ILE A 85 13.43 -6.04 -12.60
CA ILE A 85 14.08 -6.66 -11.42
C ILE A 85 15.49 -6.10 -11.17
N PRO A 86 16.41 -6.01 -12.15
CA PRO A 86 17.76 -5.51 -11.91
C PRO A 86 17.78 -4.05 -11.42
N GLU A 87 16.88 -3.21 -11.93
CA GLU A 87 16.78 -1.81 -11.52
C GLU A 87 16.21 -1.70 -10.10
N VAL A 88 15.19 -2.50 -9.77
CA VAL A 88 14.62 -2.53 -8.42
C VAL A 88 15.65 -3.03 -7.39
N ILE A 89 16.41 -4.08 -7.71
CA ILE A 89 17.56 -4.54 -6.88
C ILE A 89 18.55 -3.40 -6.65
N LYS A 90 18.89 -2.65 -7.70
CA LYS A 90 19.85 -1.54 -7.63
C LYS A 90 19.34 -0.39 -6.76
N ILE A 91 18.05 -0.06 -6.85
CA ILE A 91 17.42 1.00 -6.06
C ILE A 91 17.37 0.57 -4.58
N LEU A 92 16.86 -0.63 -4.30
CA LEU A 92 16.70 -1.15 -2.95
C LEU A 92 18.02 -1.56 -2.29
N LYS A 93 19.07 -1.80 -3.09
CA LYS A 93 20.37 -2.34 -2.66
C LYS A 93 20.21 -3.65 -1.89
N SER A 94 19.28 -4.49 -2.33
CA SER A 94 18.90 -5.74 -1.67
C SER A 94 18.69 -6.84 -2.69
N PHE A 95 18.91 -8.08 -2.26
CA PHE A 95 18.58 -9.31 -2.99
C PHE A 95 17.53 -10.13 -2.22
N ASP A 96 16.72 -9.46 -1.40
CA ASP A 96 15.66 -10.10 -0.63
C ASP A 96 14.69 -10.87 -1.56
N PRO A 97 14.38 -12.15 -1.27
CA PRO A 97 13.38 -12.90 -2.04
C PRO A 97 12.00 -12.22 -2.15
N ALA A 98 11.70 -11.22 -1.31
CA ALA A 98 10.49 -10.41 -1.34
C ALA A 98 10.44 -9.36 -2.47
N ILE A 99 11.53 -9.14 -3.23
CA ILE A 99 11.58 -8.20 -4.36
C ILE A 99 10.41 -8.28 -5.34
N PRO A 100 9.82 -9.45 -5.67
CA PRO A 100 8.63 -9.51 -6.51
C PRO A 100 7.46 -8.64 -6.02
N ASN A 101 7.32 -8.43 -4.70
CA ASN A 101 6.30 -7.54 -4.12
C ASN A 101 6.60 -6.05 -4.37
N ASP A 102 7.86 -5.70 -4.62
CA ASP A 102 8.30 -4.33 -4.88
C ASP A 102 8.10 -3.90 -6.34
N ILE A 103 8.01 -4.86 -7.27
CA ILE A 103 7.76 -4.61 -8.69
C ILE A 103 6.46 -3.80 -8.93
N PRO A 104 5.28 -4.19 -8.41
CA PRO A 104 4.06 -3.41 -8.59
C PRO A 104 4.16 -2.03 -7.93
N VAL A 105 4.87 -1.90 -6.80
CA VAL A 105 5.11 -0.61 -6.14
C VAL A 105 5.98 0.29 -7.02
N TYR A 106 7.06 -0.23 -7.59
CA TYR A 106 7.94 0.46 -8.54
C TYR A 106 7.15 1.00 -9.74
N PHE A 107 6.36 0.17 -10.40
CA PHE A 107 5.53 0.60 -11.53
C PHE A 107 4.44 1.59 -11.12
N GLY A 108 3.84 1.40 -9.94
CA GLY A 108 2.82 2.30 -9.41
C GLY A 108 3.36 3.69 -9.14
N LEU A 109 4.56 3.79 -8.55
CA LEU A 109 5.23 5.05 -8.28
C LEU A 109 5.79 5.70 -9.55
N LYS A 110 6.34 4.92 -10.48
CA LYS A 110 6.71 5.41 -11.81
C LYS A 110 5.52 6.04 -12.53
N PHE A 111 4.38 5.36 -12.52
CA PHE A 111 3.16 5.86 -13.14
C PHE A 111 2.58 7.06 -12.39
N ALA A 112 2.66 7.09 -11.05
CA ALA A 112 2.30 8.26 -10.26
C ALA A 112 3.12 9.49 -10.65
N LYS A 113 4.43 9.31 -10.86
CA LYS A 113 5.33 10.36 -11.35
C LYS A 113 4.91 10.88 -12.72
N ASP A 114 4.58 9.99 -13.65
CA ASP A 114 4.11 10.34 -15.00
C ASP A 114 2.79 11.14 -14.97
N LEU A 115 1.94 10.87 -13.96
CA LEU A 115 0.70 11.62 -13.69
C LEU A 115 0.93 12.95 -12.92
N GLY A 116 2.18 13.30 -12.61
CA GLY A 116 2.55 14.51 -11.87
C GLY A 116 2.25 14.47 -10.37
N ILE A 117 2.03 13.28 -9.79
CA ILE A 117 1.75 13.09 -8.37
C ILE A 117 3.06 13.14 -7.58
N LYS A 118 3.11 13.95 -6.52
CA LYS A 118 4.31 14.13 -5.68
C LYS A 118 4.20 13.50 -4.30
N THR A 119 2.98 13.17 -3.87
CA THR A 119 2.70 12.50 -2.61
C THR A 119 1.82 11.28 -2.83
N VAL A 120 2.21 10.13 -2.28
CA VAL A 120 1.48 8.88 -2.44
C VAL A 120 1.25 8.21 -1.09
N MET A 121 0.01 7.83 -0.80
CA MET A 121 -0.31 6.94 0.31
C MET A 121 -0.13 5.47 -0.08
N THR A 122 0.28 4.65 0.90
CA THR A 122 0.32 3.19 0.79
C THR A 122 -0.45 2.55 1.96
N GLY A 123 -0.83 1.29 1.79
CA GLY A 123 -1.48 0.46 2.83
C GLY A 123 -0.50 -0.20 3.80
N ASP A 124 0.79 0.14 3.71
CA ASP A 124 1.86 -0.47 4.48
C ASP A 124 1.60 -0.39 5.98
N GLY A 125 1.86 -1.48 6.71
CA GLY A 125 1.69 -1.59 8.15
C GLY A 125 0.34 -2.15 8.59
N SER A 126 -0.65 -2.24 7.71
CA SER A 126 -1.97 -2.77 8.09
C SER A 126 -1.89 -4.24 8.49
N ASP A 127 -1.31 -5.10 7.63
CA ASP A 127 -1.20 -6.53 7.90
C ASP A 127 -0.39 -6.83 9.16
N GLU A 128 0.67 -6.08 9.40
CA GLU A 128 1.51 -6.24 10.59
C GLU A 128 0.80 -5.80 11.88
N LEU A 129 0.00 -4.73 11.82
CA LEU A 129 -0.73 -4.22 12.99
C LEU A 129 -1.98 -5.04 13.32
N PHE A 130 -2.67 -5.54 12.30
CA PHE A 130 -3.95 -6.23 12.45
C PHE A 130 -3.86 -7.75 12.24
N ALA A 131 -2.64 -8.30 12.17
CA ALA A 131 -2.37 -9.72 11.96
C ALA A 131 -3.01 -10.28 10.68
N GLY A 132 -2.89 -9.54 9.57
CA GLY A 132 -3.48 -9.87 8.28
C GLY A 132 -2.80 -11.03 7.54
N TYR A 133 -1.53 -11.31 7.83
CA TYR A 133 -0.83 -12.45 7.22
C TYR A 133 -1.27 -13.78 7.83
N SER A 134 -1.56 -14.79 6.98
CA SER A 134 -2.06 -16.10 7.42
C SER A 134 -1.14 -16.81 8.42
N TYR A 135 0.18 -16.63 8.30
CA TYR A 135 1.15 -17.25 9.23
C TYR A 135 1.03 -16.70 10.66
N MET A 136 0.50 -15.49 10.84
CA MET A 136 0.38 -14.85 12.16
C MET A 136 -0.66 -15.55 13.05
N GLN A 137 -1.60 -16.29 12.46
CA GLN A 137 -2.59 -17.08 13.22
C GLN A 137 -1.95 -18.16 14.09
N GLY A 138 -0.78 -18.68 13.67
CA GLY A 138 -0.06 -19.73 14.39
C GLY A 138 0.93 -19.23 15.45
N ILE A 139 1.04 -17.91 15.65
CA ILE A 139 2.04 -17.34 16.56
C ILE A 139 1.55 -17.43 18.02
N PRO A 140 2.27 -18.13 18.92
CA PRO A 140 1.80 -18.34 20.30
C PRO A 140 1.63 -17.05 21.11
N ASP A 141 2.56 -16.09 20.98
CA ASP A 141 2.46 -14.75 21.56
C ASP A 141 2.30 -13.70 20.44
N LEU A 142 1.11 -13.68 19.84
CA LEU A 142 0.79 -12.74 18.76
C LEU A 142 0.94 -11.28 19.21
N GLY A 143 0.54 -10.94 20.43
CA GLY A 143 0.64 -9.59 20.96
C GLY A 143 2.09 -9.12 21.12
N GLY A 144 2.97 -9.98 21.66
CA GLY A 144 4.40 -9.69 21.77
C GLY A 144 5.08 -9.64 20.41
N TYR A 145 4.68 -10.51 19.47
CA TYR A 145 5.15 -10.47 18.10
C TYR A 145 4.82 -9.13 17.42
N ILE A 146 3.56 -8.69 17.46
CA ILE A 146 3.10 -7.42 16.88
C ILE A 146 3.90 -6.26 17.49
N ARG A 147 3.99 -6.16 18.83
CA ARG A 147 4.77 -5.10 19.49
C ARG A 147 6.22 -5.05 19.02
N ARG A 148 6.85 -6.21 18.81
CA ARG A 148 8.23 -6.29 18.34
C ARG A 148 8.34 -5.76 16.91
N ILE A 149 7.53 -6.25 15.98
CA ILE A 149 7.61 -5.82 14.57
C ILE A 149 7.23 -4.34 14.41
N SER A 150 6.22 -3.85 15.13
CA SER A 150 5.79 -2.43 15.12
C SER A 150 6.88 -1.47 15.54
N SER A 151 7.85 -1.89 16.36
CA SER A 151 8.95 -1.03 16.80
C SER A 151 10.00 -0.77 15.72
N SER A 152 10.02 -1.60 14.67
CA SER A 152 11.07 -1.59 13.64
C SER A 152 10.51 -1.70 12.22
N MET A 153 9.24 -1.34 11.99
CA MET A 153 8.65 -1.39 10.65
C MET A 153 9.35 -0.42 9.71
N TYR A 154 9.80 -0.95 8.58
CA TYR A 154 10.34 -0.18 7.47
C TYR A 154 9.90 -0.83 6.17
N PHE A 155 9.44 -0.02 5.24
CA PHE A 155 8.89 -0.49 3.96
C PHE A 155 9.73 0.05 2.80
N SER A 156 10.02 -0.83 1.86
CA SER A 156 10.72 -0.57 0.59
C SER A 156 10.07 0.54 -0.23
N SER A 157 8.75 0.74 -0.08
CA SER A 157 7.99 1.83 -0.69
C SER A 157 8.65 3.20 -0.46
N ASN A 158 9.24 3.44 0.72
CA ASN A 158 9.96 4.68 1.03
C ASN A 158 11.19 4.88 0.12
N ILE A 159 12.03 3.84 -0.04
CA ILE A 159 13.22 3.90 -0.91
C ILE A 159 12.81 4.13 -2.37
N LEU A 160 11.79 3.42 -2.84
CA LEU A 160 11.26 3.57 -4.19
C LEU A 160 10.64 4.97 -4.39
N GLY A 161 9.94 5.48 -3.39
CA GLY A 161 9.38 6.84 -3.38
C GLY A 161 10.46 7.89 -3.53
N ASP A 162 11.52 7.82 -2.71
CA ASP A 162 12.66 8.73 -2.77
C ASP A 162 13.33 8.70 -4.15
N PHE A 163 13.52 7.52 -4.74
CA PHE A 163 14.06 7.37 -6.10
C PHE A 163 13.22 8.11 -7.15
N PHE A 164 11.89 8.06 -7.04
CA PHE A 164 10.98 8.77 -7.94
C PHE A 164 10.73 10.23 -7.56
N ASN A 165 11.32 10.72 -6.46
CA ASN A 165 11.01 12.02 -5.86
C ASN A 165 9.52 12.17 -5.48
N ILE A 166 8.97 11.10 -4.92
CA ILE A 166 7.60 10.99 -4.41
C ILE A 166 7.65 10.75 -2.92
N LYS A 167 7.01 11.63 -2.15
CA LYS A 167 6.89 11.45 -0.69
C LYS A 167 5.83 10.40 -0.37
N ILE A 168 6.26 9.33 0.29
CA ILE A 168 5.37 8.28 0.77
C ILE A 168 4.69 8.68 2.08
N LYS A 169 3.44 8.26 2.23
CA LYS A 169 2.56 8.51 3.37
C LYS A 169 1.94 7.19 3.82
N GLN A 170 2.09 6.83 5.09
CA GLN A 170 1.72 5.49 5.59
C GLN A 170 0.78 5.65 6.80
N PRO A 171 -0.53 5.86 6.59
CA PRO A 171 -1.46 6.20 7.65
C PRO A 171 -1.56 5.15 8.76
N TYR A 172 -1.35 3.87 8.45
CA TYR A 172 -1.46 2.78 9.42
C TYR A 172 -0.38 2.83 10.50
N ILE A 173 0.81 3.34 10.18
CA ILE A 173 1.93 3.44 11.12
C ILE A 173 2.10 4.85 11.68
N ASP A 174 1.10 5.72 11.56
CA ASP A 174 1.12 7.02 12.26
C ASP A 174 1.14 6.78 13.78
N LYS A 175 1.95 7.58 14.48
CA LYS A 175 2.20 7.40 15.91
C LYS A 175 1.13 8.03 16.81
N GLU A 176 0.24 8.84 16.25
CA GLU A 176 -0.90 9.47 16.96
C GLU A 176 -2.22 8.71 16.75
#